data_AF-A0A2V9ZF96-F1
#
_entry.id   AF-A0A2V9ZF96-F1
#
_cell.length_a   1.000
_cell.length_b   1.000
_cell.length_c   1.000
_cell.angle_alpha   90.00
_cell.angle_beta   90.00
_cell.angle_gamma   90.00
#
_symmetry.space_group_name_H-M   'P 1'
#
loop_
_entity.id
_entity.type
_entity.pdbx_description
1 polymer ?
#
loop_
_entity_poly.entity_id
_entity_poly.type
_entity_poly.pdbx_seq_one_letter_code
_entity_poly.pdbx_strand_id
1 'polypeptide(L)'
;ADLAGRAWKRALDKIGLAFTSNGISAYHQKYLALGGLGFLLGDGALNYGRENIVEGYYNAHVWRGIFAGVDLQHITNPGYNRDRGPVWVPGLRMHLEF
;
A
#
# COMPACT_ATOMS: atom_id res chain seq x y z
N ALA A 1 12.18 2.00 3.30
CA ALA A 1 13.52 2.49 2.97
C ALA A 1 13.67 2.54 1.45
N ASP A 2 14.43 3.50 0.93
CA ASP A 2 14.73 3.64 -0.49
C ASP A 2 16.24 3.82 -0.75
N LEU A 3 16.66 3.52 -1.98
CA LEU A 3 18.03 3.63 -2.47
C LEU A 3 18.02 4.30 -3.85
N ALA A 4 18.93 5.27 -4.04
CA ALA A 4 19.13 5.90 -5.33
C ALA A 4 19.89 4.97 -6.30
N GLY A 5 19.57 5.06 -7.58
CA GLY A 5 20.11 4.18 -8.63
C GLY A 5 21.54 4.43 -9.08
N ARG A 6 22.39 4.97 -8.20
CA ARG A 6 23.80 5.25 -8.48
C ARG A 6 24.57 3.97 -8.86
N ALA A 7 24.22 2.83 -8.25
CA ALA A 7 24.86 1.55 -8.52
C ALA A 7 24.64 1.03 -9.97
N TRP A 8 23.55 1.44 -10.64
CA TRP A 8 23.25 1.07 -12.03
C TRP A 8 23.22 2.28 -12.98
N LYS A 9 23.98 3.33 -12.63
CA LYS A 9 24.16 4.54 -13.46
C LYS A 9 22.87 5.33 -13.75
N ARG A 10 21.84 5.19 -12.90
CA ARG A 10 20.60 5.96 -12.97
C ARG A 10 20.39 6.71 -11.67
N ALA A 11 21.20 7.76 -11.46
CA ALA A 11 21.27 8.47 -10.18
C ALA A 11 19.96 9.17 -9.76
N LEU A 12 19.05 9.41 -10.70
CA LEU A 12 17.72 9.99 -10.48
C LEU A 12 16.63 8.94 -10.25
N ASP A 13 16.95 7.67 -10.45
CA ASP A 13 16.02 6.58 -10.18
C ASP A 13 16.08 6.18 -8.71
N LYS A 14 14.99 5.59 -8.23
CA LYS A 14 14.87 5.09 -6.86
C LYS A 14 14.27 3.69 -6.84
N ILE A 15 14.84 2.81 -6.04
CA ILE A 15 14.22 1.54 -5.65
C ILE A 15 13.88 1.60 -4.17
N GLY A 16 12.76 1.02 -3.76
CA GLY A 16 12.39 1.03 -2.35
C GLY A 16 11.57 -0.17 -1.92
N LEU A 17 11.60 -0.39 -0.61
CA LEU A 17 10.80 -1.39 0.09
C LEU A 17 10.18 -0.73 1.32
N ALA A 18 8.88 -0.92 1.50
CA ALA A 18 8.14 -0.42 2.65
C ALA A 18 7.33 -1.55 3.30
N PHE A 19 7.20 -1.46 4.62
CA PHE A 19 6.29 -2.28 5.40
C PHE A 19 5.40 -1.34 6.21
N THR A 20 4.09 -1.53 6.13
CA THR A 20 3.13 -0.87 7.02
C THR A 20 2.22 -1.89 7.67
N SER A 21 1.77 -1.56 8.87
CA SER A 21 0.81 -2.34 9.63
C SER A 21 -0.28 -1.42 10.12
N ASN A 22 -1.48 -1.56 9.57
CA ASN A 22 -2.64 -0.72 9.84
C ASN A 22 -3.60 -1.43 10.79
N GLY A 23 -4.42 -0.65 11.49
CA GLY A 23 -5.48 -1.15 12.35
C GLY A 23 -6.51 -0.07 12.64
N ILE A 24 -7.70 -0.51 13.06
CA ILE A 24 -8.79 0.37 13.50
C ILE A 24 -9.02 0.22 15.00
N SER A 25 -9.47 1.30 15.64
CA SER A 25 -9.73 1.31 17.07
C SER A 25 -10.81 0.30 17.47
N ALA A 26 -10.77 -0.17 18.72
CA ALA A 26 -11.78 -1.08 19.25
C ALA A 26 -13.21 -0.51 19.16
N TYR A 27 -13.36 0.81 19.30
CA TYR A 27 -14.66 1.48 19.12
C TYR A 27 -15.16 1.38 17.67
N HIS A 28 -14.28 1.54 16.68
CA HIS A 28 -14.67 1.39 15.29
C HIS A 28 -15.02 -0.07 14.96
N GLN A 29 -14.27 -1.05 15.49
CA GLN A 29 -14.61 -2.47 15.35
C GLN A 29 -16.01 -2.76 15.91
N LYS A 30 -16.34 -2.23 17.10
CA LYS A 30 -17.66 -2.36 17.71
C LYS A 30 -18.75 -1.67 16.89
N TYR A 31 -18.47 -0.46 16.37
CA TYR A 31 -19.40 0.26 15.51
C TYR A 31 -19.76 -0.55 14.25
N LEU A 32 -18.77 -1.14 13.58
CA LEU A 32 -19.00 -2.02 12.42
C LEU A 32 -19.79 -3.27 12.82
N ALA A 33 -19.45 -3.91 13.95
CA ALA A 33 -20.18 -5.07 14.45
C ALA A 33 -21.67 -4.79 14.77
N LEU A 34 -22.01 -3.54 15.09
CA LEU A 34 -23.39 -3.07 15.29
C LEU A 34 -24.10 -2.69 13.98
N GLY A 35 -23.51 -2.97 12.82
CA GLY A 35 -24.08 -2.64 11.50
C GLY A 35 -23.76 -1.23 11.02
N GLY A 36 -22.82 -0.53 11.66
CA GLY A 36 -22.33 0.76 11.21
C GLY A 36 -21.57 0.67 9.88
N LEU A 37 -21.57 1.77 9.13
CA LEU A 37 -20.85 1.92 7.87
C LEU A 37 -19.77 3.00 8.03
N GLY A 38 -18.52 2.64 7.82
CA GLY A 38 -17.40 3.57 7.71
C GLY A 38 -17.19 4.06 6.28
N PHE A 39 -16.23 4.96 6.09
CA PHE A 39 -15.90 5.48 4.76
C PHE A 39 -15.41 4.40 3.79
N LEU A 40 -14.68 3.40 4.30
CA LEU A 40 -14.08 2.32 3.51
C LEU A 40 -14.66 0.94 3.80
N LEU A 41 -15.43 0.77 4.88
CA LEU A 41 -15.82 -0.54 5.41
C LEU A 41 -17.29 -0.54 5.78
N GLY A 42 -17.99 -1.61 5.42
CA GLY A 42 -19.40 -1.82 5.75
C GLY A 42 -19.73 -3.26 6.08
N ASP A 43 -18.70 -4.03 6.46
CA ASP A 43 -18.71 -5.49 6.39
C ASP A 43 -19.37 -6.14 7.61
N GLY A 44 -19.80 -5.34 8.58
CA GLY A 44 -20.35 -5.81 9.84
C GLY A 44 -19.27 -6.26 10.83
N ALA A 45 -19.54 -7.35 11.54
CA ALA A 45 -18.62 -7.90 12.52
C ALA A 45 -17.40 -8.55 11.83
N LEU A 46 -16.28 -7.85 11.85
CA LEU A 46 -15.02 -8.31 11.24
C LEU A 46 -14.42 -9.49 12.03
N ASN A 47 -13.92 -10.51 11.33
CA ASN A 47 -12.88 -11.39 11.87
C ASN A 47 -11.56 -10.61 11.93
N TYR A 48 -11.44 -9.78 12.97
CA TYR A 48 -10.44 -8.72 13.01
C TYR A 48 -9.00 -9.23 12.96
N GLY A 49 -8.23 -8.66 12.03
CA GLY A 49 -6.78 -8.80 11.95
C GLY A 49 -6.17 -7.48 11.50
N ARG A 50 -4.95 -7.17 11.97
CA ARG A 50 -4.22 -6.02 11.43
C ARG A 50 -3.96 -6.25 9.94
N GLU A 51 -4.14 -5.20 9.17
CA GLU A 51 -3.78 -5.20 7.76
C GLU A 51 -2.28 -4.93 7.67
N ASN A 52 -1.54 -5.82 7.01
CA ASN A 52 -0.10 -5.66 6.83
C ASN A 52 0.18 -5.55 5.34
N ILE A 53 0.96 -4.55 4.95
CA ILE A 53 1.31 -4.32 3.55
C ILE A 53 2.82 -4.29 3.43
N VAL A 54 3.35 -5.10 2.53
CA VAL A 54 4.72 -5.01 2.03
C VAL A 54 4.67 -4.47 0.61
N GLU A 55 5.33 -3.35 0.35
CA GLU A 55 5.41 -2.74 -0.97
C GLU A 55 6.87 -2.71 -1.43
N GLY A 56 7.14 -3.25 -2.61
CA GLY A 56 8.38 -3.01 -3.35
C GLY A 56 8.10 -2.15 -4.58
N TYR A 57 8.95 -1.16 -4.83
CA TYR A 57 8.76 -0.25 -5.96
C TYR A 57 10.07 0.15 -6.65
N TYR A 58 9.93 0.57 -7.90
CA TYR A 58 10.98 1.24 -8.68
C TYR A 58 10.41 2.47 -9.39
N ASN A 59 11.03 3.63 -9.18
CA ASN A 59 10.72 4.88 -9.86
C ASN A 59 11.87 5.26 -10.80
N ALA A 60 11.55 5.37 -12.09
CA ALA A 60 12.46 5.75 -13.16
C ALA A 60 12.29 7.21 -13.54
N HIS A 61 13.39 7.97 -13.59
CA HIS A 61 13.41 9.26 -14.29
C HIS A 61 13.51 9.00 -15.80
N VAL A 62 12.43 9.25 -16.52
CA VAL A 62 12.32 8.92 -17.95
C VAL A 62 12.82 10.09 -18.80
N TRP A 63 12.36 11.29 -18.49
CA TRP A 63 12.70 12.51 -19.21
C TRP A 63 12.59 13.71 -18.25
N ARG A 64 13.09 14.88 -18.64
CA ARG A 64 13.04 16.12 -17.86
C ARG A 64 11.64 16.32 -17.24
N GLY A 65 11.56 16.21 -15.91
CA GLY A 65 10.32 16.35 -15.15
C GLY A 65 9.32 15.20 -15.28
N ILE A 66 9.67 14.08 -15.93
CA ILE A 66 8.80 12.91 -16.10
C ILE A 66 9.40 11.71 -15.38
N PHE A 67 8.66 11.19 -14.40
CA PHE A 67 8.99 9.98 -13.69
C PHE A 67 7.90 8.94 -13.88
N ALA A 68 8.29 7.70 -14.17
CA ALA A 68 7.40 6.56 -14.27
C ALA A 68 7.81 5.51 -13.24
N GLY A 69 6.85 4.89 -12.57
CA GLY A 69 7.12 3.91 -11.53
C GLY A 69 6.21 2.71 -11.61
N VAL A 70 6.74 1.60 -11.10
CA VAL A 70 6.02 0.34 -10.94
C VAL A 70 6.14 -0.11 -9.49
N ASP A 71 5.12 -0.79 -8.99
CA ASP A 71 5.17 -1.44 -7.69
C ASP A 71 4.38 -2.72 -7.62
N LEU A 72 4.69 -3.48 -6.58
CA LEU A 72 3.98 -4.66 -6.18
C LEU A 72 3.76 -4.62 -4.67
N GLN A 73 2.49 -4.70 -4.29
CA GLN A 73 2.06 -4.72 -2.90
C GLN A 73 1.54 -6.10 -2.54
N HIS A 74 1.99 -6.63 -1.41
CA HIS A 74 1.41 -7.79 -0.75
C HIS A 74 0.63 -7.34 0.48
N ILE A 75 -0.69 -7.48 0.43
CA ILE A 75 -1.60 -7.01 1.48
C ILE A 75 -2.19 -8.23 2.19
N THR A 76 -1.90 -8.39 3.48
CA THR A 76 -2.46 -9.43 4.34
C THR A 76 -3.61 -8.86 5.16
N ASN A 77 -4.76 -9.55 5.19
CA ASN A 77 -6.02 -9.11 5.82
C ASN A 77 -6.54 -7.75 5.30
N PRO A 78 -6.77 -7.58 3.98
CA PRO A 78 -7.32 -6.34 3.42
C PRO A 78 -8.55 -5.84 4.18
N GLY A 79 -8.59 -4.55 4.52
CA GLY A 79 -9.72 -3.98 5.27
C GLY A 79 -9.90 -4.60 6.66
N TYR A 80 -8.78 -5.00 7.28
CA TYR A 80 -8.70 -5.55 8.63
C TYR A 80 -9.48 -6.86 8.87
N ASN A 81 -9.81 -7.61 7.82
CA ASN A 81 -10.54 -8.86 7.92
C ASN A 81 -9.68 -10.05 7.48
N ARG A 82 -9.50 -11.03 8.38
CA ARG A 82 -8.74 -12.27 8.12
C ARG A 82 -9.37 -13.15 7.04
N ASP A 83 -10.66 -13.01 6.82
CA ASP A 83 -11.39 -13.81 5.82
C ASP A 83 -11.09 -13.37 4.38
N ARG A 84 -10.41 -12.22 4.20
CA ARG A 84 -10.07 -11.66 2.87
C ARG A 84 -8.75 -12.17 2.30
N GLY A 85 -8.02 -13.00 3.04
CA GLY A 85 -6.75 -13.59 2.62
C GLY A 85 -5.69 -12.57 2.22
N PRO A 86 -4.46 -13.00 1.88
CA PRO A 86 -3.50 -12.09 1.30
C PRO A 86 -3.79 -11.85 -0.19
N VAL A 87 -3.57 -10.62 -0.67
CA VAL A 87 -3.70 -10.25 -2.08
C VAL A 87 -2.42 -9.59 -2.59
N TRP A 88 -2.10 -9.83 -3.85
CA TRP A 88 -1.04 -9.14 -4.58
C TRP A 88 -1.66 -8.06 -5.48
N VAL A 89 -1.19 -6.82 -5.35
CA VAL A 89 -1.69 -5.67 -6.11
C VAL A 89 -0.53 -5.05 -6.89
N PRO A 90 -0.47 -5.21 -8.22
CA PRO A 90 0.48 -4.50 -9.06
C PRO A 90 0.04 -3.06 -9.29
N GLY A 91 0.98 -2.12 -9.29
CA GLY A 91 0.75 -0.70 -9.45
C GLY A 91 1.62 -0.06 -10.54
N LEU A 92 1.06 0.96 -11.20
CA LEU A 92 1.77 1.87 -12.09
C LEU A 92 1.54 3.31 -11.61
N ARG A 93 2.61 4.10 -11.56
CA ARG A 93 2.57 5.52 -11.15
C ARG A 93 3.31 6.40 -12.13
N MET A 94 2.85 7.63 -12.29
CA MET A 94 3.53 8.65 -13.09
C MET A 94 3.53 9.96 -12.32
N HIS A 95 4.68 10.63 -12.30
CA HIS A 95 4.84 11.94 -11.68
C HIS A 95 5.40 12.92 -12.71
N LEU A 96 4.80 14.11 -12.78
CA LEU A 96 5.15 15.18 -13.71
C LEU A 96 5.49 16.44 -12.91
N GLU A 97 6.69 16.97 -13.13
CA GLU A 97 7.17 18.25 -12.62
C GLU A 97 7.15 19.29 -13.75
N PHE A 98 6.60 20.47 -13.48
CA PHE A 98 6.41 21.57 -14.43
C PHE A 98 7.02 22.87 -13.92
#